data_AF-A0A3E0MQ33-F1
#
_entry.id   AF-A0A3E0MQ33-F1
#
_cell.length_a   1.000
_cell.length_b   1.000
_cell.length_c   1.000
_cell.angle_alpha   90.00
_cell.angle_beta   90.00
_cell.angle_gamma   90.00
#
_symmetry.space_group_name_H-M   'P 1'
#
loop_
_entity.id
_entity.type
_entity.pdbx_description
1 polymer ?
#
loop_
_entity_poly.entity_id
_entity_poly.type
_entity_poly.pdbx_seq_one_letter_code
_entity_poly.pdbx_strand_id
1 'polypeptide(L)'
;EDRRDPFVLGQAQRLLNKALQPVNEALEGREYLIGDFSAADIMLGHACFMSNRMGCVTDDMPNVKAYVERITQRPCFQTAINMN
;
A
#
# COMPACT_ATOMS: atom_id res chain seq x y z
N GLU A 1 26.96 1.98 3.16
CA GLU A 1 26.06 2.65 2.20
C GLU A 1 26.16 2.16 0.76
N ASP A 2 27.03 1.18 0.46
CA ASP A 2 27.45 0.80 -0.89
C ASP A 2 26.54 -0.22 -1.63
N ARG A 3 25.23 -0.19 -1.37
CA ARG A 3 24.30 -1.27 -1.81
C ARG A 3 23.03 -0.77 -2.50
N ARG A 4 23.00 0.49 -2.94
CA ARG A 4 21.88 1.06 -3.70
C ARG A 4 22.31 1.27 -5.14
N ASP A 5 22.06 0.27 -5.97
CA ASP A 5 22.17 0.39 -7.41
C ASP A 5 20.90 1.10 -7.94
N PRO A 6 21.04 2.28 -8.59
CA PRO A 6 19.89 3.02 -9.10
C PRO A 6 19.09 2.25 -10.16
N PHE A 7 19.73 1.36 -10.93
CA PHE A 7 19.06 0.52 -11.92
C PHE A 7 18.17 -0.52 -11.22
N VAL A 8 18.71 -1.21 -10.21
CA VAL A 8 17.97 -2.20 -9.41
C VAL A 8 16.81 -1.54 -8.67
N LEU A 9 17.03 -0.35 -8.11
CA LEU A 9 15.97 0.42 -7.43
C LEU A 9 14.83 0.77 -8.39
N GLY A 10 15.14 1.31 -9.58
CA GLY A 10 14.12 1.66 -10.57
C GLY A 10 13.34 0.44 -11.06
N GLN A 11 14.01 -0.72 -11.20
CA GLN A 11 13.33 -1.97 -11.55
C GLN A 11 12.38 -2.42 -10.43
N ALA A 12 12.83 -2.39 -9.17
CA ALA A 12 12.01 -2.75 -8.03
C ALA A 12 10.76 -1.84 -7.90
N GLN A 13 10.91 -0.53 -8.10
CA GLN A 13 9.79 0.42 -8.09
C GLN A 13 8.77 0.12 -9.20
N ARG A 14 9.22 -0.17 -10.43
CA ARG A 14 8.33 -0.55 -11.54
C ARG A 14 7.57 -1.85 -11.27
N LEU A 15 8.25 -2.85 -10.71
CA LEU A 15 7.62 -4.13 -10.35
C LEU A 15 6.58 -3.94 -9.24
N LEU A 16 6.89 -3.14 -8.23
CA LEU A 16 5.97 -2.84 -7.13
C LEU A 16 4.74 -2.07 -7.62
N ASN A 17 4.94 -1.04 -8.45
CA ASN A 17 3.83 -0.30 -9.07
C ASN A 17 2.90 -1.24 -9.86
N LYS A 18 3.47 -2.11 -10.71
CA LYS A 18 2.69 -3.11 -11.46
C LYS A 18 1.95 -4.11 -10.56
N ALA A 19 2.55 -4.50 -9.44
CA ALA A 19 1.92 -5.43 -8.48
C ALA A 19 0.72 -4.82 -7.73
N LEU A 20 0.63 -3.48 -7.66
CA LEU A 20 -0.47 -2.78 -6.99
C LEU A 20 -1.69 -2.59 -7.88
N GLN A 21 -1.53 -2.67 -9.21
CA GLN A 21 -2.61 -2.46 -10.16
C GLN A 21 -3.80 -3.43 -9.94
N PRO A 22 -3.60 -4.76 -9.76
CA PRO A 22 -4.70 -5.67 -9.45
C PRO A 22 -5.37 -5.38 -8.09
N VAL A 23 -4.61 -4.85 -7.13
CA VAL A 23 -5.17 -4.46 -5.83
C VAL A 23 -6.08 -3.23 -5.98
N ASN A 24 -5.67 -2.27 -6.80
CA ASN A 24 -6.49 -1.10 -7.13
C ASN A 24 -7.80 -1.49 -7.81
N GLU A 25 -7.75 -2.42 -8.77
CA GLU A 25 -8.94 -2.96 -9.43
C GLU A 25 -9.83 -3.73 -8.43
N ALA A 26 -9.26 -4.58 -7.59
CA ALA A 26 -10.01 -5.34 -6.60
C ALA A 26 -10.72 -4.47 -5.55
N LEU A 27 -10.18 -3.27 -5.27
CA LEU A 27 -10.76 -2.29 -4.35
C LEU A 27 -11.83 -1.40 -4.99
N GLU A 28 -12.08 -1.51 -6.30
CA GLU A 28 -13.13 -0.73 -6.95
C GLU A 28 -14.51 -1.05 -6.33
N GLY A 29 -15.17 0.00 -5.83
CA GLY A 29 -16.47 -0.14 -5.16
C GLY A 29 -16.42 -0.86 -3.80
N ARG A 30 -15.22 -1.10 -3.23
CA ARG A 30 -15.05 -1.78 -1.94
C ARG A 30 -14.36 -0.91 -0.92
N GLU A 31 -14.79 -1.07 0.33
CA GLU A 31 -14.14 -0.41 1.47
C GLU A 31 -12.87 -1.15 1.92
N TYR A 32 -12.92 -2.49 1.94
CA TYR A 32 -11.82 -3.38 2.30
C TYR A 32 -11.71 -4.54 1.30
N LEU A 33 -10.61 -5.29 1.35
CA LEU A 33 -10.22 -6.23 0.31
C LEU A 33 -11.27 -7.33 0.06
N ILE A 34 -11.90 -7.83 1.13
CA ILE A 34 -12.81 -8.98 1.09
C ILE A 34 -14.15 -8.70 1.78
N GLY A 35 -14.59 -7.44 1.81
CA GLY A 35 -15.84 -7.02 2.45
C GLY A 35 -15.57 -6.20 3.70
N ASP A 36 -15.78 -6.80 4.87
CA ASP A 36 -15.45 -6.16 6.15
C ASP A 36 -13.93 -6.18 6.41
N PHE A 37 -13.46 -5.26 7.27
CA PHE A 37 -12.06 -5.23 7.68
C PHE A 37 -11.64 -6.58 8.29
N SER A 38 -10.53 -7.12 7.78
CA SER A 38 -10.11 -8.49 8.04
C SER A 38 -8.59 -8.61 8.18
N ALA A 39 -8.12 -9.84 8.42
CA ALA A 39 -6.69 -10.15 8.40
C ALA A 39 -6.01 -9.84 7.04
N ALA A 40 -6.77 -9.89 5.94
CA ALA A 40 -6.24 -9.51 4.63
C ALA A 40 -5.79 -8.04 4.62
N ASP A 41 -6.56 -7.17 5.27
CA ASP A 41 -6.28 -5.73 5.35
C ASP A 41 -5.13 -5.42 6.32
N ILE A 42 -4.90 -6.27 7.31
CA ILE A 42 -3.72 -6.16 8.18
C ILE A 42 -2.44 -6.46 7.38
N MET A 43 -2.43 -7.54 6.60
CA MET A 43 -1.27 -7.95 5.82
C MET A 43 -1.03 -7.03 4.62
N LEU A 44 -2.01 -6.93 3.73
CA LEU A 44 -1.85 -6.21 2.46
C LEU A 44 -2.03 -4.70 2.65
N GLY A 45 -2.83 -4.25 3.62
CA GLY A 45 -2.96 -2.83 3.95
C GLY A 45 -1.64 -2.20 4.39
N HIS A 46 -0.83 -2.90 5.20
CA HIS A 46 0.50 -2.42 5.55
C HIS A 46 1.43 -2.36 4.32
N ALA A 47 1.39 -3.36 3.44
CA ALA A 47 2.17 -3.35 2.20
C ALA A 47 1.76 -2.18 1.28
N CYS A 48 0.46 -1.90 1.12
CA CYS A 48 -0.04 -0.75 0.37
C CYS A 48 0.39 0.58 1.00
N PHE A 49 0.31 0.71 2.32
CA PHE A 49 0.78 1.88 3.05
C PHE A 49 2.27 2.16 2.80
N MET A 50 3.12 1.13 2.95
CA MET A 50 4.56 1.28 2.72
C MET A 50 4.88 1.61 1.27
N SER A 51 4.16 0.98 0.33
CA SER A 51 4.30 1.27 -1.10
C SER A 51 3.93 2.72 -1.43
N ASN A 52 2.88 3.25 -0.80
CA ASN A 52 2.49 4.66 -0.93
C ASN A 52 3.58 5.58 -0.37
N ARG A 53 4.12 5.28 0.81
CA ARG A 53 5.23 6.04 1.42
C ARG A 53 6.50 6.03 0.56
N MET A 54 6.73 4.96 -0.21
CA MET A 54 7.84 4.85 -1.17
C MET A 54 7.55 5.51 -2.53
N GLY A 55 6.40 6.18 -2.70
CA GLY A 55 6.02 6.84 -3.94
C GLY A 55 5.65 5.88 -5.09
N CYS A 56 5.37 4.62 -4.79
CA CYS A 56 5.02 3.61 -5.80
C CYS A 56 3.52 3.53 -6.10
N VAL A 57 2.68 4.18 -5.29
CA VAL A 57 1.25 4.39 -5.57
C VAL A 57 1.09 5.69 -6.35
N THR A 58 0.89 5.55 -7.66
CA THR A 58 0.71 6.63 -8.64
C THR A 58 -0.73 7.14 -8.69
N ASP A 59 -0.96 8.25 -9.40
CA ASP A 59 -2.25 8.95 -9.47
C ASP A 59 -3.37 8.16 -10.16
N ASP A 60 -3.00 7.18 -10.97
CA ASP A 60 -3.89 6.21 -11.63
C ASP A 60 -4.40 5.10 -10.69
N MET A 61 -3.98 5.10 -9.41
CA MET A 61 -4.45 4.16 -8.38
C MET A 61 -5.31 4.81 -7.29
N PRO A 62 -6.48 5.40 -7.63
CA PRO A 62 -7.31 6.13 -6.68
C PRO A 62 -7.88 5.23 -5.58
N ASN A 63 -8.18 3.96 -5.87
CA ASN A 63 -8.79 3.04 -4.91
C ASN A 63 -7.77 2.62 -3.85
N VAL A 64 -6.51 2.37 -4.23
CA VAL A 64 -5.43 2.10 -3.26
C VAL A 64 -5.16 3.33 -2.41
N LYS A 65 -5.16 4.55 -2.98
CA LYS A 65 -4.98 5.79 -2.21
C LYS A 65 -6.06 5.96 -1.14
N ALA A 66 -7.33 5.85 -1.54
CA ALA A 66 -8.46 5.94 -0.62
C ALA A 66 -8.42 4.85 0.46
N TYR A 67 -8.03 3.63 0.08
CA TYR A 67 -7.87 2.51 1.01
C TYR A 67 -6.73 2.73 2.03
N VAL A 68 -5.58 3.22 1.58
CA VAL A 68 -4.47 3.57 2.48
C VAL A 68 -4.88 4.69 3.44
N GLU A 69 -5.54 5.73 2.95
CA GLU A 69 -6.04 6.82 3.80
C GLU A 69 -6.95 6.27 4.91
N ARG A 70 -7.92 5.41 4.55
CA ARG A 70 -8.83 4.77 5.50
C ARG A 70 -8.11 3.91 6.54
N ILE A 71 -7.13 3.10 6.14
CA ILE A 71 -6.36 2.27 7.08
C ILE A 71 -5.56 3.13 8.06
N THR A 72 -4.91 4.19 7.57
CA THR A 72 -4.04 5.03 8.40
C THR A 72 -4.80 5.84 9.46
N GLN A 73 -6.11 6.04 9.26
CA GLN A 73 -6.99 6.67 10.24
C GLN A 73 -7.39 5.74 11.40
N ARG A 74 -7.14 4.43 11.31
CA ARG A 74 -7.51 3.48 12.37
C ARG A 74 -6.60 3.66 13.59
N PRO A 75 -7.16 3.81 14.82
CA PRO A 75 -6.35 3.99 16.03
C PRO A 75 -5.30 2.89 16.24
N CYS A 76 -5.67 1.63 16.04
CA CYS A 76 -4.73 0.50 16.18
C CYS A 76 -3.58 0.54 15.16
N PHE A 77 -3.84 1.04 13.94
CA PHE A 77 -2.79 1.22 12.94
C PHE A 77 -1.80 2.31 13.38
N GLN A 78 -2.32 3.45 13.87
CA GLN A 78 -1.50 4.54 14.39
C GLN A 78 -0.65 4.10 15.57
N THR A 79 -1.19 3.28 16.47
CA THR A 79 -0.40 2.65 17.53
C THR A 79 0.70 1.79 16.93
N ALA A 80 0.38 0.86 16.03
CA ALA A 80 1.35 -0.08 15.47
C ALA A 80 2.53 0.60 14.74
N ILE A 81 2.28 1.70 14.01
CA ILE A 81 3.33 2.36 13.21
C ILE A 81 4.16 3.39 13.99
N ASN A 82 3.66 3.86 15.14
CA ASN A 82 4.32 4.86 15.98
C ASN A 82 4.91 4.29 17.28
N MET A 83 4.71 3.00 17.55
CA MET A 83 5.37 2.33 18.69
C MET A 83 6.87 2.21 18.40
N ASN A 84 7.65 3.08 19.05
CA ASN A 84 9.11 2.99 19.17
C ASN A 84 9.52 2.10 20.34
#